data_AF-A0A2V8SIM8-F1
#
_entry.id   AF-A0A2V8SIM8-F1
#
_cell.length_a   1.000
_cell.length_b   1.000
_cell.length_c   1.000
_cell.angle_alpha   90.00
_cell.angle_beta   90.00
_cell.angle_gamma   90.00
#
_symmetry.space_group_name_H-M   'P 1'
#
loop_
_entity.id
_entity.type
_entity.pdbx_description
1 polymer ?
#
loop_
_entity_poly.entity_id
_entity_poly.type
_entity_poly.pdbx_seq_one_letter_code
_entity_poly.pdbx_strand_id
1 'polypeptide(L)'
;MLINKYHVSKHAAQRMAQRNLSVRDVEIALRLGHKEYRTGAQFFFLGKRDFQRGTEKELARLIGTVVVVEADAVIATVYRNRYALGKIKHKSKHGLKSKGR
;
A
#
# COMPACT_ATOMS: atom_id res chain seq x y z
N MET A 1 -9.87 6.16 11.56
CA MET A 1 -8.47 6.66 11.49
C MET A 1 -8.23 7.21 10.10
N LEU A 2 -7.55 8.35 10.00
CA LEU A 2 -7.16 8.99 8.74
C LEU A 2 -5.63 8.93 8.58
N ILE A 3 -5.18 8.80 7.34
CA ILE A 3 -3.76 8.90 6.96
C ILE A 3 -3.68 9.85 5.78
N ASN A 4 -3.08 11.02 5.95
CA ASN A 4 -3.22 12.14 5.02
C ASN A 4 -4.70 12.41 4.68
N LYS A 5 -5.08 12.22 3.41
CA LYS A 5 -6.46 12.36 2.91
C LYS A 5 -7.24 11.04 2.82
N TYR A 6 -6.66 9.92 3.28
CA TYR A 6 -7.23 8.59 3.09
C TYR A 6 -7.88 8.04 4.37
N HIS A 7 -9.04 7.40 4.22
CA HIS A 7 -9.71 6.69 5.31
C HIS A 7 -9.17 5.27 5.46
N VAL A 8 -8.78 4.89 6.67
CA VAL A 8 -8.31 3.52 6.93
C VAL A 8 -9.49 2.64 7.30
N SER A 9 -9.73 1.61 6.49
CA SER A 9 -10.73 0.58 6.81
C SER A 9 -10.32 -0.25 8.03
N LYS A 10 -11.29 -0.89 8.69
CA LYS A 10 -11.01 -1.83 9.80
C LYS A 10 -10.05 -2.95 9.37
N HIS A 11 -10.21 -3.46 8.15
CA HIS A 11 -9.34 -4.49 7.60
C HIS A 11 -7.89 -3.99 7.46
N ALA A 12 -7.70 -2.79 6.89
CA ALA A 12 -6.39 -2.19 6.76
C ALA A 12 -5.71 -1.94 8.12
N ALA A 13 -6.45 -1.41 9.10
CA ALA A 13 -5.92 -1.18 10.45
C ALA A 13 -5.43 -2.50 11.11
N GLN A 14 -6.18 -3.59 10.95
CA GLN A 14 -5.75 -4.91 11.43
C GLN A 14 -4.48 -5.39 10.72
N ARG A 15 -4.39 -5.21 9.40
CA ARG A 15 -3.18 -5.59 8.65
C ARG A 15 -1.96 -4.74 9.02
N MET A 16 -2.15 -3.45 9.30
CA MET A 16 -1.09 -2.58 9.79
C MET A 16 -0.49 -3.13 11.09
N ALA A 17 -1.35 -3.45 12.08
CA ALA A 17 -0.92 -4.04 13.34
C ALA A 17 -0.19 -5.38 13.13
N GLN A 18 -0.76 -6.29 12.33
CA GLN A 18 -0.14 -7.60 12.02
C GLN A 18 1.23 -7.50 11.32
N ARG A 19 1.50 -6.40 10.63
CA ARG A 19 2.77 -6.19 9.90
C ARG A 19 3.71 -5.22 10.60
N ASN A 20 3.37 -4.82 11.84
CA ASN A 20 4.09 -3.82 12.62
C ASN A 20 4.34 -2.54 11.82
N LEU A 21 3.30 -2.03 11.17
CA LEU A 21 3.31 -0.79 10.40
C LEU A 21 2.59 0.30 11.18
N SER A 22 3.31 1.36 11.48
CA SER A 22 2.74 2.59 12.03
C SER A 22 2.01 3.39 10.96
N VAL A 23 1.24 4.39 11.39
CA VAL A 23 0.63 5.39 10.49
C VAL A 23 1.71 6.04 9.61
N ARG A 24 2.82 6.46 10.22
CA ARG A 24 3.96 7.09 9.51
C ARG A 24 4.56 6.18 8.45
N ASP A 25 4.66 4.88 8.72
CA ASP A 25 5.17 3.91 7.72
C ASP A 25 4.27 3.82 6.49
N VAL A 26 2.94 3.87 6.69
CA VAL A 26 1.96 3.88 5.59
C VAL A 26 1.99 5.21 4.84
N GLU A 27 2.16 6.34 5.53
CA GLU A 27 2.36 7.65 4.89
C GLU A 27 3.57 7.66 3.98
N ILE A 28 4.70 7.10 4.44
CA ILE A 28 5.92 6.98 3.65
C ILE A 28 5.65 6.14 2.38
N ALA A 29 4.95 5.01 2.50
CA ALA A 29 4.61 4.19 1.35
C ALA A 29 3.69 4.90 0.35
N LEU A 30 2.71 5.68 0.84
CA LEU A 30 1.82 6.49 0.00
C LEU A 30 2.55 7.65 -0.71
N ARG A 31 3.60 8.20 -0.08
CA ARG A 31 4.35 9.35 -0.60
C ARG A 31 5.46 8.94 -1.56
N LEU A 32 6.24 7.92 -1.21
CA LEU A 32 7.45 7.52 -1.95
C LEU A 32 7.21 6.31 -2.86
N GLY A 33 6.19 5.50 -2.58
CA GLY A 33 5.96 4.27 -3.33
C GLY A 33 5.53 4.51 -4.77
N HIS A 34 5.98 3.62 -5.66
CA HIS A 34 5.50 3.56 -7.02
C HIS A 34 3.99 3.31 -7.08
N LYS A 35 3.28 4.21 -7.76
CA LYS A 35 1.83 4.14 -7.93
C LYS A 35 1.47 3.38 -9.20
N GLU A 36 0.62 2.37 -9.07
CA GLU A 36 0.08 1.56 -10.17
C GLU A 36 -1.44 1.50 -10.06
N TYR A 37 -2.16 1.73 -11.17
CA TYR A 37 -3.63 1.66 -11.19
C TYR A 37 -4.09 0.37 -11.84
N ARG A 38 -4.72 -0.51 -11.06
CA ARG A 38 -5.22 -1.80 -11.54
C ARG A 38 -6.52 -2.16 -10.87
N THR A 39 -7.39 -2.84 -11.62
CA THR A 39 -8.64 -3.38 -11.11
C THR A 39 -9.45 -2.35 -10.31
N GLY A 40 -9.57 -1.08 -10.74
CA GLY A 40 -10.31 -0.04 -10.00
C GLY A 40 -9.68 0.45 -8.68
N ALA A 41 -8.44 0.07 -8.38
CA ALA A 41 -7.72 0.47 -7.18
C ALA A 41 -6.32 1.02 -7.52
N GLN A 42 -5.80 1.87 -6.63
CA GLN A 42 -4.44 2.38 -6.65
C GLN A 42 -3.57 1.52 -5.72
N PHE A 43 -2.48 1.00 -6.26
CA PHE A 43 -1.46 0.28 -5.50
C PHE A 43 -0.25 1.18 -5.36
N PHE A 44 0.17 1.45 -4.13
CA PHE A 44 1.39 2.16 -3.82
C PHE A 44 2.41 1.12 -3.32
N PHE A 45 3.38 0.78 -4.15
CA PHE A 45 4.41 -0.21 -3.85
C PHE A 45 5.72 0.49 -3.51
N LEU A 46 6.23 0.27 -2.30
CA LEU A 46 7.51 0.81 -1.86
C LEU A 46 8.62 -0.21 -2.11
N GLY A 47 9.37 -0.01 -3.19
CA GLY A 47 10.50 -0.85 -3.60
C GLY A 47 11.84 -0.36 -3.04
N LYS A 48 12.89 -1.16 -3.21
CA LYS A 48 14.25 -0.78 -2.77
C LYS A 48 14.79 0.47 -3.48
N ARG A 49 14.39 0.69 -4.74
CA ARG A 49 14.86 1.82 -5.57
C ARG A 49 14.18 3.15 -5.23
N ASP A 50 13.12 3.12 -4.42
CA ASP A 50 12.39 4.33 -4.01
C ASP A 50 13.07 5.09 -2.87
N PHE A 51 14.14 4.53 -2.30
CA PHE A 51 14.89 5.14 -1.21
C PHE A 51 16.09 5.92 -1.73
N GLN A 52 16.28 7.13 -1.21
CA GLN A 52 17.52 7.87 -1.41
C GLN A 52 18.66 7.16 -0.68
N ARG A 53 19.84 7.14 -1.31
CA ARG A 53 21.08 6.63 -0.71
C ARG A 53 21.27 7.24 0.69
N GLY A 54 21.46 6.39 1.70
CA GLY A 54 21.63 6.80 3.11
C GLY A 54 20.41 6.63 4.00
N THR A 55 19.19 6.61 3.45
CA THR A 55 17.95 6.33 4.23
C THR A 55 17.58 4.84 4.27
N GLU A 56 18.34 4.02 3.53
CA GLU A 56 18.05 2.60 3.30
C GLU A 56 18.05 1.78 4.59
N LYS A 57 18.91 2.07 5.57
CA LYS A 57 18.96 1.29 6.82
C LYS A 57 17.71 1.45 7.67
N GLU A 58 17.21 2.67 7.81
CA GLU A 58 16.03 2.97 8.63
C GLU A 58 14.73 2.50 7.96
N LEU A 59 14.68 2.60 6.63
CA LEU A 59 13.48 2.30 5.85
C LEU A 59 13.52 0.91 5.19
N ALA A 60 14.62 0.15 5.34
CA ALA A 60 14.75 -1.22 4.81
C ALA A 60 13.60 -2.12 5.23
N ARG A 61 13.11 -1.94 6.47
CA ARG A 61 11.96 -2.69 6.98
C ARG A 61 10.69 -2.46 6.16
N LEU A 62 10.56 -1.32 5.49
CA LEU A 62 9.39 -0.96 4.68
C LEU A 62 9.49 -1.45 3.23
N ILE A 63 10.64 -1.97 2.80
CA ILE A 63 10.80 -2.52 1.45
C ILE A 63 9.77 -3.63 1.19
N GLY A 64 9.06 -3.49 0.08
CA GLY A 64 8.00 -4.37 -0.36
C GLY A 64 6.63 -4.05 0.24
N THR A 65 6.47 -2.94 0.97
CA THR A 65 5.17 -2.52 1.49
C THR A 65 4.28 -2.10 0.32
N VAL A 66 3.05 -2.59 0.33
CA VAL A 66 1.99 -2.24 -0.62
C VAL A 66 0.82 -1.67 0.15
N VAL A 67 0.39 -0.48 -0.24
CA VAL A 67 -0.87 0.13 0.22
C VAL A 67 -1.85 0.09 -0.94
N VAL A 68 -3.05 -0.44 -0.69
CA VAL A 68 -4.12 -0.50 -1.68
C VAL A 68 -5.20 0.49 -1.29
N VAL A 69 -5.46 1.43 -2.20
CA VAL A 69 -6.45 2.49 -2.06
C VAL A 69 -7.54 2.31 -3.11
N GLU A 70 -8.79 2.24 -2.67
CA GLU A 70 -9.96 2.20 -3.56
C GLU A 70 -10.31 3.61 -4.06
N ALA A 71 -11.22 3.71 -5.02
CA ALA A 71 -11.58 4.98 -5.68
C ALA A 71 -12.02 6.09 -4.70
N ASP A 72 -12.66 5.73 -3.58
CA ASP A 72 -13.21 6.66 -2.58
C ASP A 72 -12.19 7.10 -1.51
N ALA A 73 -10.89 7.09 -1.85
CA ALA A 73 -9.80 7.39 -0.91
C ALA A 73 -9.79 6.50 0.35
N VAL A 74 -10.29 5.26 0.24
CA VAL A 74 -10.28 4.28 1.33
C VAL A 74 -9.06 3.37 1.18
N ILE A 75 -8.20 3.32 2.19
CA ILE A 75 -7.17 2.28 2.31
C ILE A 75 -7.87 0.97 2.67
N ALA A 76 -8.01 0.10 1.67
CA ALA A 76 -8.69 -1.17 1.78
C ALA A 76 -7.80 -2.22 2.45
N THR A 77 -6.51 -2.25 2.11
CA THR A 77 -5.55 -3.17 2.72
C THR A 77 -4.12 -2.66 2.65
N VAL A 78 -3.28 -3.18 3.54
CA VAL A 78 -1.84 -2.94 3.56
C VAL A 78 -1.17 -4.29 3.73
N TYR A 79 -0.11 -4.56 2.97
CA TYR A 79 0.66 -5.80 3.12
C TYR A 79 2.11 -5.58 2.74
N ARG A 80 2.96 -6.57 3.04
CA ARG A 80 4.36 -6.59 2.60
C ARG A 80 4.61 -7.78 1.70
N ASN A 81 5.12 -7.52 0.50
CA ASN A 81 5.58 -8.51 -0.47
C ASN A 81 6.60 -7.84 -1.41
N ARG A 82 7.86 -8.27 -1.34
CA ARG A 82 8.98 -7.72 -2.13
C ARG A 82 8.83 -7.92 -3.64
N TYR A 83 8.01 -8.87 -4.06
CA TYR A 83 7.76 -9.23 -5.47
C TYR A 83 6.37 -8.79 -5.95
N ALA A 84 5.70 -7.89 -5.21
CA ALA A 84 4.32 -7.52 -5.51
C ALA A 84 4.17 -6.81 -6.86
N LEU A 85 5.16 -6.00 -7.28
CA LEU A 85 5.04 -5.16 -8.48
C LEU A 85 4.71 -5.97 -9.74
N GLY A 86 5.37 -7.10 -9.98
CA GLY A 86 5.07 -7.97 -11.12
C GLY A 86 3.65 -8.54 -11.03
N LYS A 87 3.25 -9.06 -9.86
CA LYS A 87 1.91 -9.59 -9.64
C LYS A 87 0.81 -8.53 -9.80
N ILE A 88 1.05 -7.30 -9.36
CA ILE A 88 0.11 -6.18 -9.52
C ILE A 88 -0.06 -5.85 -11.00
N LYS A 89 1.03 -5.75 -11.76
CA LYS A 89 0.98 -5.45 -13.20
C LYS A 89 0.20 -6.48 -14.01
N HIS A 90 0.29 -7.76 -13.64
CA HIS A 90 -0.43 -8.85 -14.30
C HIS A 90 -1.79 -9.18 -13.67
N LYS A 91 -2.23 -8.42 -12.66
CA LYS A 91 -3.51 -8.68 -12.00
C LYS A 91 -4.65 -8.39 -12.99
N SER A 92 -5.33 -9.45 -13.43
CA SER A 92 -6.49 -9.34 -14.32
C SER A 92 -7.61 -8.54 -13.65
N LYS A 93 -8.44 -7.87 -14.46
CA LYS A 93 -9.53 -6.99 -14.00
C LYS A 93 -10.64 -7.72 -13.23
N HIS A 94 -10.61 -9.04 -13.17
CA HIS A 94 -11.65 -9.85 -12.55
C HIS A 94 -11.48 -9.86 -11.03
N GLY A 95 -12.39 -9.17 -10.33
CA GLY A 95 -12.59 -9.40 -8.89
C GLY A 95 -12.47 -8.20 -7.95
N LEU A 96 -12.80 -6.98 -8.37
CA LEU A 96 -13.47 -6.09 -7.42
C LEU A 96 -14.94 -6.45 -7.45
N LYS A 97 -15.36 -7.38 -6.58
CA LYS A 97 -16.73 -7.31 -6.10
C LYS A 97 -16.82 -5.98 -5.36
N SER A 98 -17.46 -5.01 -5.99
CA SER A 98 -18.06 -3.87 -5.32
C SER A 98 -18.73 -4.39 -4.06
N LYS A 99 -18.12 -4.14 -2.90
CA LYS A 99 -18.90 -4.12 -1.66
C LYS A 99 -19.75 -2.86 -1.76
N GLY A 100 -20.85 -3.00 -2.49
CA GLY A 100 -21.99 -2.09 -2.41
C GLY A 100 -22.36 -1.95 -0.93
N ARG A 101 -22.54 -0.71 -0.52
CA ARG A 101 -23.20 -0.36 0.72
C ARG A 101 -24.63 -0.87 0.69
#